data_AF-E3NM12-F1
#
_entry.id   AF-E3NM12-F1
#
_cell.length_a   1.000
_cell.length_b   1.000
_cell.length_c   1.000
_cell.angle_alpha   90.00
_cell.angle_beta   90.00
_cell.angle_gamma   90.00
#
_symmetry.space_group_name_H-M   'P 1'
#
loop_
_entity.id
_entity.type
_entity.pdbx_description
1 polymer ?
#
loop_
_entity_poly.entity_id
_entity_poly.type
_entity_poly.pdbx_seq_one_letter_code
_entity_poly.pdbx_strand_id
1 'polypeptide(L)'
;MMIPMTSGCLQTVPGGTPNPTDCCPVVNLRDTPSDLPDGIRSASYNIGNCRTVATITCSTSDNIDLQAGITGNGEAFLDYALNTVSVQLQCSGGAWTFTRDGSTITLQTVECVLTNPPTSGG
;
A
#
# COMPACT_ATOMS: atom_id res chain seq x y z
N MET A 1 35.74 -26.62 37.25
CA MET A 1 34.56 -27.34 36.70
C MET A 1 33.37 -26.42 36.90
N MET A 2 32.85 -25.82 35.83
CA MET A 2 31.71 -24.90 35.89
C MET A 2 30.68 -25.31 34.84
N ILE A 3 29.42 -25.19 35.27
CA ILE A 3 28.16 -25.68 34.72
C ILE A 3 27.84 -25.00 33.36
N PRO A 4 27.25 -25.70 32.36
CA PRO A 4 26.70 -25.02 31.20
C PRO A 4 25.41 -24.31 31.60
N MET A 5 25.41 -22.98 31.53
CA MET A 5 24.22 -22.17 31.75
C MET A 5 23.28 -22.31 30.55
N THR A 6 22.10 -22.87 30.82
CA THR A 6 20.91 -22.72 29.99
C THR A 6 20.48 -21.25 30.04
N SER A 7 20.76 -20.49 28.98
CA SER A 7 20.20 -19.17 28.77
C SER A 7 19.42 -19.19 27.46
N GLY A 8 18.11 -19.29 27.57
CA GLY A 8 17.21 -19.10 26.45
C GLY A 8 17.13 -17.61 26.13
N CYS A 9 17.52 -17.23 24.92
CA CYS A 9 16.93 -16.11 24.20
C CYS A 9 17.32 -16.17 22.71
N LEU A 10 16.33 -15.82 21.88
CA LEU A 10 16.32 -15.80 20.42
C LEU A 10 16.40 -17.16 19.73
N GLN A 11 15.20 -17.75 19.55
CA GLN A 11 14.92 -18.41 18.28
C GLN A 11 15.24 -17.44 17.16
N THR A 12 16.41 -17.59 16.54
CA THR A 12 16.60 -17.14 15.17
C THR A 12 15.64 -17.98 14.36
N VAL A 13 14.45 -17.43 14.09
CA VAL A 13 13.59 -17.93 13.01
C VAL A 13 14.53 -18.07 11.82
N PRO A 14 14.65 -19.24 11.17
CA PRO A 14 15.49 -19.38 10.00
C PRO A 14 15.09 -18.25 9.06
N GLY A 15 16.05 -17.38 8.76
CA GLY A 15 15.91 -16.37 7.73
C GLY A 15 15.69 -17.13 6.44
N GLY A 16 14.42 -17.48 6.18
CA GLY A 16 13.97 -17.88 4.88
C GLY A 16 14.37 -16.73 3.99
N THR A 17 15.28 -17.00 3.07
CA THR A 17 15.43 -16.16 1.88
C THR A 17 13.99 -15.88 1.44
N PRO A 18 13.52 -14.61 1.41
CA PRO A 18 12.17 -14.35 0.94
C PRO A 18 12.07 -15.07 -0.39
N ASN A 19 11.04 -15.91 -0.52
CA ASN A 19 10.89 -16.72 -1.72
C ASN A 19 10.99 -15.71 -2.88
N PRO A 20 11.71 -15.97 -3.99
CA PRO A 20 11.81 -14.99 -5.08
C PRO A 20 10.43 -14.54 -5.61
N THR A 21 9.40 -15.32 -5.31
CA THR A 21 7.96 -15.05 -5.50
C THR A 21 7.37 -14.02 -4.52
N ASP A 22 8.04 -13.58 -3.46
CA ASP A 22 7.57 -12.58 -2.50
C ASP A 22 8.15 -11.17 -2.79
N CYS A 23 8.92 -11.04 -3.86
CA CYS A 23 9.42 -9.75 -4.34
C CYS A 23 8.48 -9.20 -5.41
N CYS A 24 7.94 -8.01 -5.20
CA CYS A 24 7.07 -7.36 -6.17
C CYS A 24 7.82 -6.34 -7.03
N PRO A 25 7.38 -6.14 -8.29
CA PRO A 25 7.85 -5.04 -9.11
C PRO A 25 7.40 -3.68 -8.56
N VAL A 26 7.79 -2.59 -9.21
CA VAL A 26 7.30 -1.24 -8.87
C VAL A 26 5.77 -1.26 -8.97
N VAL A 27 5.07 -0.62 -8.04
CA VAL A 27 3.60 -0.48 -8.14
C VAL A 27 3.28 0.26 -9.43
N ASN A 28 2.36 -0.29 -10.21
CA ASN A 28 1.91 0.36 -11.43
C ASN A 28 0.97 1.52 -11.06
N LEU A 29 1.56 2.69 -10.87
CA LEU A 29 0.84 3.93 -10.62
C LEU A 29 0.31 4.47 -11.94
N ARG A 30 -1.00 4.48 -12.07
CA ARG A 30 -1.68 5.01 -13.25
C ARG A 30 -2.25 6.39 -12.93
N ASP A 31 -2.16 7.27 -13.91
CA ASP A 31 -2.98 8.49 -13.96
C ASP A 31 -4.37 8.10 -14.44
N THR A 32 -5.39 8.58 -13.75
CA THR A 32 -6.76 8.21 -14.06
C THR A 32 -7.08 8.60 -15.50
N PRO A 33 -7.70 7.73 -16.32
CA PRO A 33 -8.38 8.16 -17.54
C PRO A 33 -9.71 8.89 -17.25
N SER A 34 -10.07 8.98 -15.96
CA SER A 34 -11.36 9.44 -15.45
C SER A 34 -11.44 10.96 -15.36
N ASP A 35 -12.66 11.51 -15.44
CA ASP A 35 -12.99 12.94 -15.30
C ASP A 35 -12.65 13.56 -13.91
N LEU A 36 -11.95 12.83 -13.03
CA LEU A 36 -11.56 13.31 -11.71
C LEU A 36 -10.14 13.88 -11.74
N PRO A 37 -9.88 15.01 -11.07
CA PRO A 37 -8.55 15.57 -11.02
C PRO A 37 -7.57 14.62 -10.32
N ASP A 38 -6.37 14.47 -10.89
CA ASP A 38 -5.32 13.65 -10.29
C ASP A 38 -4.74 14.33 -9.04
N GLY A 39 -4.48 13.54 -7.99
CA GLY A 39 -3.78 14.01 -6.80
C GLY A 39 -2.27 13.90 -6.91
N ILE A 40 -1.56 14.48 -5.94
CA ILE A 40 -0.11 14.27 -5.78
C ILE A 40 0.09 12.87 -5.22
N ARG A 41 0.66 11.97 -6.03
CA ARG A 41 0.99 10.61 -5.61
C ARG A 41 2.47 10.42 -5.31
N SER A 42 2.74 9.54 -4.34
CA SER A 42 4.09 9.06 -4.04
C SER A 42 4.04 7.58 -3.67
N ALA A 43 5.04 6.81 -4.13
CA ALA A 43 5.24 5.42 -3.73
C ALA A 43 6.56 5.27 -3.01
N SER A 44 6.50 4.82 -1.76
CA SER A 44 7.66 4.44 -0.96
C SER A 44 7.72 2.93 -0.80
N TYR A 45 8.92 2.36 -0.77
CA TYR A 45 9.15 0.93 -0.67
C TYR A 45 10.03 0.62 0.53
N ASN A 46 9.75 -0.48 1.22
CA ASN A 46 10.53 -0.88 2.39
C ASN A 46 12.00 -1.24 2.02
N ILE A 47 12.21 -1.95 0.89
CA ILE A 47 13.53 -2.38 0.40
C ILE A 47 13.57 -2.16 -1.13
N GLY A 48 14.66 -1.59 -1.65
CA GLY A 48 14.79 -1.23 -3.07
C GLY A 48 14.91 -2.41 -4.05
N ASN A 49 15.47 -3.54 -3.61
CA ASN A 49 15.83 -4.67 -4.48
C ASN A 49 14.80 -5.82 -4.44
N CYS A 50 14.08 -5.99 -3.33
CA CYS A 50 12.99 -6.95 -3.17
C CYS A 50 11.89 -6.28 -2.35
N ARG A 51 10.88 -5.75 -3.05
CA ARG A 51 9.83 -4.96 -2.43
C ARG A 51 8.77 -5.89 -1.85
N THR A 52 8.69 -5.96 -0.53
CA THR A 52 7.66 -6.73 0.18
C THR A 52 6.51 -5.85 0.66
N VAL A 53 6.77 -4.56 0.84
CA VAL A 53 5.79 -3.56 1.25
C VAL A 53 5.97 -2.29 0.43
N ALA A 54 4.86 -1.77 -0.10
CA ALA A 54 4.79 -0.46 -0.74
C ALA A 54 3.78 0.43 0.00
N THR A 55 4.19 1.64 0.36
CA THR A 55 3.29 2.65 0.89
C THR A 55 2.96 3.62 -0.24
N ILE A 56 1.69 3.65 -0.64
CA ILE A 56 1.19 4.63 -1.61
C ILE A 56 0.55 5.76 -0.85
N THR A 57 1.03 6.97 -1.08
CA THR A 57 0.48 8.19 -0.52
C THR A 57 -0.16 8.99 -1.64
N CYS A 58 -1.36 9.51 -1.37
CA CYS A 58 -2.07 10.41 -2.25
C CYS A 58 -2.42 11.67 -1.45
N SER A 59 -2.10 12.83 -1.98
CA SER A 59 -2.31 14.12 -1.34
C SER A 59 -2.99 15.10 -2.30
N THR A 60 -3.79 16.02 -1.76
CA THR A 60 -4.32 17.14 -2.53
C THR A 60 -3.22 18.20 -2.72
N SER A 61 -3.15 18.85 -3.88
CA SER A 61 -2.14 19.88 -4.14
C SER A 61 -2.49 21.22 -3.50
N ASP A 62 -3.78 21.55 -3.41
CA ASP A 62 -4.22 22.91 -3.10
C ASP A 62 -5.60 22.93 -2.45
N ASN A 63 -5.76 22.57 -1.16
CA ASN A 63 -6.92 22.87 -0.27
C ASN A 63 -8.31 23.01 -0.94
N ILE A 64 -8.56 22.22 -1.98
CA ILE A 64 -9.83 22.09 -2.65
C ILE A 64 -10.66 21.26 -1.69
N ASP A 65 -11.95 21.54 -1.55
CA ASP A 65 -12.89 20.77 -0.72
C ASP A 65 -13.07 19.31 -1.20
N LEU A 66 -12.11 18.79 -1.96
CA LEU A 66 -11.96 17.45 -2.48
C LEU A 66 -11.00 16.65 -1.58
N GLN A 67 -11.35 15.41 -1.35
CA GLN A 67 -10.59 14.41 -0.62
C GLN A 67 -9.59 13.72 -1.54
N ALA A 68 -8.40 13.43 -1.02
CA ALA A 68 -7.45 12.52 -1.65
C ALA A 68 -7.97 11.08 -1.49
N GLY A 69 -8.11 10.38 -2.61
CA GLY A 69 -8.53 8.99 -2.67
C GLY A 69 -7.50 8.13 -3.38
N ILE A 70 -7.31 6.90 -2.90
CA ILE A 70 -6.50 5.90 -3.57
C ILE A 70 -7.45 4.82 -4.07
N THR A 71 -7.44 4.57 -5.37
CA THR A 71 -8.23 3.50 -6.00
C THR A 71 -7.34 2.38 -6.48
N GLY A 72 -7.91 1.16 -6.50
CA GLY A 72 -7.26 -0.04 -6.99
C GLY A 72 -8.00 -0.60 -8.20
N ASN A 73 -7.26 -0.98 -9.24
CA ASN A 73 -7.79 -1.59 -10.47
C ASN A 73 -8.87 -0.74 -11.18
N GLY A 74 -8.87 0.58 -11.00
CA GLY A 74 -9.84 1.49 -11.64
C GLY A 74 -11.26 1.51 -11.05
N GLU A 75 -11.58 0.67 -10.06
CA GLU A 75 -12.99 0.40 -9.71
C GLU A 75 -13.34 0.67 -8.24
N ALA A 76 -12.41 0.49 -7.29
CA ALA A 76 -12.71 0.60 -5.86
C ALA A 76 -11.74 1.52 -5.12
N PHE A 77 -12.27 2.41 -4.26
CA PHE A 77 -11.48 3.16 -3.30
C PHE A 77 -10.88 2.20 -2.27
N LEU A 78 -9.56 2.10 -2.28
CA LEU A 78 -8.78 1.42 -1.24
C LEU A 78 -8.84 2.20 0.05
N ASP A 79 -8.75 3.53 -0.04
CA ASP A 79 -8.92 4.46 1.07
C ASP A 79 -9.10 5.91 0.57
N TYR A 80 -9.59 6.79 1.44
CA TYR A 80 -9.70 8.23 1.15
C TYR A 80 -9.60 9.07 2.42
N ALA A 81 -9.11 10.30 2.29
CA ALA A 81 -9.02 11.26 3.39
C ALA A 81 -8.99 12.71 2.86
N LEU A 82 -9.37 13.68 3.70
CA LEU A 82 -9.50 15.09 3.30
C LEU A 82 -8.27 15.66 2.57
N ASN A 83 -7.07 15.48 3.13
CA ASN A 83 -5.87 16.13 2.59
C ASN A 83 -4.84 15.15 2.06
N THR A 84 -4.67 14.03 2.77
CA THR A 84 -3.67 13.02 2.45
C THR A 84 -4.13 11.69 2.98
N VAL A 85 -4.12 10.69 2.11
CA VAL A 85 -4.39 9.30 2.44
C VAL A 85 -3.16 8.47 2.12
N SER A 86 -2.94 7.40 2.88
CA SER A 86 -1.86 6.46 2.58
C SER A 86 -2.33 5.04 2.81
N VAL A 87 -2.10 4.18 1.82
CA VAL A 87 -2.37 2.74 1.93
C VAL A 87 -1.07 1.97 1.90
N GLN A 88 -1.03 0.90 2.68
CA GLN A 88 0.07 -0.04 2.65
C GLN A 88 -0.33 -1.26 1.83
N LEU A 89 0.43 -1.52 0.78
CA LEU A 89 0.32 -2.70 -0.06
C LEU A 89 1.35 -3.73 0.39
N GLN A 90 0.93 -4.98 0.41
CA GLN A 90 1.80 -6.11 0.71
C GLN A 90 2.07 -6.88 -0.56
N CYS A 91 3.31 -7.34 -0.74
CA CYS A 91 3.61 -8.25 -1.82
C CYS A 91 3.22 -9.67 -1.41
N SER A 92 2.49 -10.36 -2.28
CA SER A 92 2.19 -11.78 -2.12
C SER A 92 2.25 -12.46 -3.47
N GLY A 93 3.17 -13.42 -3.64
CA GLY A 93 3.28 -14.16 -4.91
C GLY A 93 3.64 -13.31 -6.13
N GLY A 94 4.31 -12.17 -5.93
CA GLY A 94 4.76 -11.27 -6.99
C GLY A 94 3.70 -10.25 -7.41
N ALA A 95 2.55 -10.27 -6.75
CA ALA A 95 1.47 -9.31 -6.95
C ALA A 95 1.28 -8.43 -5.70
N TRP A 96 0.93 -7.17 -5.92
CA TRP A 96 0.57 -6.26 -4.84
C TRP A 96 -0.82 -6.62 -4.34
N THR A 97 -0.99 -6.71 -3.03
CA THR A 97 -2.27 -6.97 -2.38
C THR A 97 -2.56 -5.89 -1.35
N PHE A 98 -3.84 -5.62 -1.16
CA PHE A 98 -4.34 -4.73 -0.12
C PHE A 98 -5.39 -5.47 0.68
N THR A 99 -5.26 -5.42 2.01
CA THR A 99 -6.19 -6.08 2.92
C THR A 99 -6.90 -5.01 3.74
N ARG A 100 -8.22 -4.97 3.65
CA ARG A 100 -9.09 -4.11 4.45
C ARG A 100 -10.26 -4.94 4.97
N ASP A 101 -10.54 -4.81 6.27
CA ASP A 101 -11.66 -5.49 6.94
C ASP A 101 -11.67 -7.02 6.71
N GLY A 102 -10.48 -7.64 6.66
CA GLY A 102 -10.32 -9.08 6.45
C GLY A 102 -10.49 -9.54 4.99
N SER A 103 -10.79 -8.63 4.06
CA SER A 103 -10.85 -8.91 2.62
C SER A 103 -9.55 -8.48 1.95
N THR A 104 -8.92 -9.41 1.22
CA THR A 104 -7.69 -9.15 0.46
C THR A 104 -8.01 -9.03 -1.02
N ILE A 105 -7.60 -7.92 -1.62
CA ILE A 105 -7.70 -7.69 -3.05
C ILE A 105 -6.31 -7.64 -3.69
N THR A 106 -6.19 -8.21 -4.88
CA THR A 106 -4.95 -8.14 -5.67
C THR A 106 -5.02 -6.94 -6.60
N LEU A 107 -3.97 -6.12 -6.58
CA LEU A 107 -3.87 -4.86 -7.29
C LEU A 107 -2.94 -5.02 -8.49
N GLN A 108 -3.48 -4.70 -9.66
CA GLN A 108 -2.74 -4.54 -10.91
C GLN A 108 -2.36 -3.08 -11.15
N THR A 109 -3.22 -2.14 -10.77
CA THR A 109 -2.97 -0.70 -10.84
C THR A 109 -3.42 -0.01 -9.56
N VAL A 110 -2.74 1.09 -9.24
CA VAL A 110 -3.12 1.99 -8.15
C VAL A 110 -3.16 3.41 -8.70
N GLU A 111 -4.22 4.11 -8.39
CA GLU A 111 -4.51 5.46 -8.89
C GLU A 111 -4.74 6.39 -7.71
N CYS A 112 -4.32 7.65 -7.85
CA CYS A 112 -4.51 8.69 -6.85
C CYS A 112 -5.42 9.75 -7.44
N VAL A 113 -6.62 9.85 -6.90
CA VAL A 113 -7.70 10.68 -7.42
C VAL A 113 -8.13 11.68 -6.38
N LEU A 114 -8.63 12.82 -6.82
CA LEU A 114 -9.30 13.80 -5.96
C LEU A 114 -10.80 13.64 -6.17
N THR A 115 -11.51 13.25 -5.11
CA THR A 115 -12.95 13.03 -5.11
C THR A 115 -13.63 13.97 -4.14
N ASN A 116 -14.90 14.31 -4.36
CA ASN A 116 -15.66 14.95 -3.29
C ASN A 116 -15.78 14.00 -2.08
N PRO A 117 -15.94 14.53 -0.85
CA PRO A 117 -16.45 13.73 0.25
C PRO A 117 -17.65 12.93 -0.25
N PRO A 118 -17.82 11.65 0.11
CA PRO A 118 -19.12 11.03 -0.07
C PRO A 118 -20.09 11.96 0.66
N THR A 119 -20.94 12.66 -0.10
CA THR A 119 -22.00 13.46 0.47
C THR A 119 -22.75 12.47 1.34
N SER A 120 -22.66 12.63 2.67
CA SER A 120 -23.55 11.96 3.59
C SER A 120 -24.95 12.41 3.18
N GLY A 121 -25.58 11.66 2.29
CA GLY A 121 -26.96 11.85 1.93
C GLY A 121 -27.77 11.32 3.10
N GLY A 122 -28.20 12.24 3.98
CA GLY A 122 -29.08 11.94 5.11
C GLY A 122 -28.65 12.61 6.39
#